data_AF-F6RFV7-F1
#
_entry.id   AF-F6RFV7-F1
#
_cell.length_a   1.000
_cell.length_b   1.000
_cell.length_c   1.000
_cell.angle_alpha   90.00
_cell.angle_beta   90.00
_cell.angle_gamma   90.00
#
_symmetry.space_group_name_H-M   'P 1'
#
loop_
_entity.id
_entity.type
_entity.pdbx_description
1 polymer ?
#
loop_
_entity_poly.entity_id
_entity_poly.type
_entity_poly.pdbx_seq_one_letter_code
_entity_poly.pdbx_strand_id
1 'polypeptide(L)'
;MLLPRWWELGDPCAWTGQGRGARRMSPATTGTFLLTVYTIFCKVHSDRNVYPSAGVLFVHVLEREYFKGEFPPYPKPGEISNDPITFNTNLMGYPDRPGWLRYIQRTPYSDGVLYGSPTAENVGKPTIIEITAYNRRTFETARHNLIINIMSAEDFPLPYQAEFFIKNMNVEEMLASEVLGDFLGAVKNVWQPERLNAINITSALDRGGRVPLPINNLKEGVYVMVGADVPFSSCLREVENPQNQLRCSQEMEPVITCDKKFRTQFYIDWCKISLVDKTKQVSTYQEVIRGEGILPDGGEYKPPSDSLKSRDYYTDFLITLAVPSAVALVLFLILAYIMCCRREGVEKRNMQTPEEQMKRPFIQVFQNLQ
;
A
#
# COMPACT_ATOMS: atom_id res chain seq x y z
N MET A 1 14.39 -45.95 34.17
CA MET A 1 13.62 -46.86 33.27
C MET A 1 13.45 -46.11 31.95
N LEU A 2 14.49 -45.92 31.14
CA LEU A 2 15.14 -46.87 30.21
C LEU A 2 14.14 -47.55 29.25
N LEU A 3 13.89 -46.86 28.14
CA LEU A 3 13.37 -47.39 26.88
C LEU A 3 14.49 -48.20 26.17
N PRO A 4 14.20 -49.36 25.56
CA PRO A 4 15.14 -50.01 24.67
C PRO A 4 15.07 -49.45 23.24
N ARG A 5 16.27 -49.39 22.66
CA ARG A 5 16.67 -49.04 21.30
C ARG A 5 16.38 -50.21 20.33
N TRP A 6 16.96 -50.16 19.14
CA TRP A 6 17.10 -51.21 18.11
C TRP A 6 16.05 -51.18 16.98
N TRP A 7 16.36 -51.17 15.67
CA TRP A 7 17.58 -51.38 14.84
C TRP A 7 17.51 -50.43 13.61
N GLU A 8 18.57 -49.70 13.23
CA GLU A 8 19.60 -50.06 12.22
C GLU A 8 19.07 -50.73 10.92
N LEU A 9 18.89 -49.92 9.88
CA LEU A 9 18.78 -50.34 8.49
C LEU A 9 20.20 -50.50 7.93
N GLY A 10 20.61 -51.76 7.70
CA GLY A 10 21.80 -52.10 6.93
C GLY A 10 21.59 -51.89 5.43
N ASP A 11 22.68 -51.50 4.77
CA ASP A 11 22.78 -51.05 3.39
C ASP A 11 22.33 -52.05 2.30
N PRO A 12 22.00 -51.55 1.09
CA PRO A 12 21.41 -52.32 -0.01
C PRO A 12 22.47 -52.72 -1.04
N CYS A 13 22.94 -53.97 -1.05
CA CYS A 13 23.65 -54.57 -2.20
C CYS A 13 23.69 -56.10 -2.10
N ALA A 14 22.71 -56.77 -2.69
CA ALA A 14 22.84 -58.16 -3.16
C ALA A 14 21.68 -58.52 -4.09
N TRP A 15 21.73 -58.05 -5.33
CA TRP A 15 20.97 -58.66 -6.43
C TRP A 15 21.87 -59.70 -7.09
N THR A 16 21.40 -60.94 -7.19
CA THR A 16 21.28 -61.74 -8.43
C THR A 16 21.18 -63.22 -8.09
N GLY A 17 20.08 -63.86 -8.51
CA GLY A 17 19.80 -65.26 -8.21
C GLY A 17 18.41 -65.69 -8.65
N GLN A 18 18.24 -65.74 -9.98
CA GLN A 18 17.31 -66.55 -10.76
C GLN A 18 16.17 -67.28 -10.01
N GLY A 19 14.92 -66.87 -10.28
CA GLY A 19 13.74 -67.63 -9.91
C GLY A 19 12.47 -67.01 -10.46
N ARG A 20 11.93 -67.59 -11.55
CA ARG A 20 10.56 -67.32 -12.00
C ARG A 20 9.60 -67.71 -10.88
N GLY A 21 9.05 -66.72 -10.20
CA GLY A 21 7.92 -66.87 -9.30
C GLY A 21 7.06 -65.64 -9.45
N ALA A 22 5.85 -65.81 -9.98
CA ALA A 22 4.83 -64.78 -9.96
C ALA A 22 4.52 -64.44 -8.49
N ARG A 23 5.25 -63.46 -7.93
CA ARG A 23 4.93 -62.92 -6.61
C ARG A 23 3.70 -62.05 -6.78
N ARG A 24 2.54 -62.59 -6.39
CA ARG A 24 1.39 -61.77 -5.98
C ARG A 24 1.93 -60.71 -5.01
N MET A 25 1.78 -59.44 -5.36
CA MET A 25 1.97 -58.36 -4.40
C MET A 25 1.07 -58.63 -3.20
N SER A 26 1.65 -58.59 -2.01
CA SER A 26 0.88 -58.65 -0.77
C SER A 26 -0.14 -57.50 -0.76
N PRO A 27 -1.40 -57.73 -0.34
CA PRO A 27 -2.41 -56.68 -0.31
C PRO A 27 -2.00 -55.47 0.57
N ALA A 28 -1.05 -55.67 1.49
CA ALA A 28 -0.52 -54.60 2.34
C ALA A 28 0.31 -53.56 1.57
N THR A 29 1.17 -53.96 0.62
CA THR A 29 2.07 -53.04 -0.12
C THR A 29 1.34 -52.26 -1.21
N THR A 30 0.26 -52.82 -1.76
CA THR A 30 -0.61 -52.12 -2.72
C THR A 30 -1.47 -51.07 -2.00
N GLY A 31 -1.93 -51.39 -0.78
CA GLY A 31 -2.67 -50.45 0.07
C GLY A 31 -1.83 -49.26 0.54
N THR A 32 -0.55 -49.46 0.85
CA THR A 32 0.34 -48.35 1.26
C THR A 32 0.64 -47.40 0.11
N PHE A 33 0.85 -47.91 -1.11
CA PHE A 33 1.04 -47.08 -2.31
C PHE A 33 -0.22 -46.33 -2.73
N LEU A 34 -1.40 -46.94 -2.60
CA LEU A 34 -2.67 -46.25 -2.86
C LEU A 34 -2.96 -45.18 -1.80
N LEU A 35 -2.65 -45.41 -0.52
CA LEU A 35 -2.78 -44.42 0.54
C LEU A 35 -1.81 -43.24 0.38
N THR A 36 -0.57 -43.48 -0.03
CA THR A 36 0.39 -42.39 -0.32
C THR A 36 0.02 -41.62 -1.59
N VAL A 37 -0.45 -42.28 -2.64
CA VAL A 37 -0.95 -41.58 -3.85
C VAL A 37 -2.23 -40.81 -3.56
N TYR A 38 -3.14 -41.34 -2.72
CA TYR A 38 -4.36 -40.64 -2.30
C TYR A 38 -4.04 -39.43 -1.41
N THR A 39 -3.05 -39.53 -0.52
CA THR A 39 -2.62 -38.39 0.31
C THR A 39 -1.85 -37.33 -0.49
N ILE A 40 -1.15 -37.70 -1.57
CA ILE A 40 -0.50 -36.74 -2.48
C ILE A 40 -1.53 -36.06 -3.41
N PHE A 41 -2.60 -36.75 -3.83
CA PHE A 41 -3.68 -36.18 -4.64
C PHE A 41 -4.69 -35.34 -3.84
N CYS A 42 -4.76 -35.50 -2.51
CA CYS A 42 -5.74 -34.81 -1.67
C CYS A 42 -5.22 -33.58 -0.91
N LYS A 43 -4.08 -32.97 -1.30
CA LYS A 43 -3.93 -31.51 -1.13
C LYS A 43 -4.74 -30.80 -2.23
N VAL A 44 -6.03 -31.08 -2.27
CA VAL A 44 -6.99 -30.20 -2.95
C VAL A 44 -6.93 -28.91 -2.15
N HIS A 45 -6.40 -27.86 -2.77
CA HIS A 45 -6.49 -26.52 -2.21
C HIS A 45 -7.98 -26.25 -2.00
N SER A 46 -8.43 -26.30 -0.76
CA SER A 46 -9.84 -26.09 -0.46
C SER A 46 -10.13 -24.64 -0.76
N ASP A 47 -10.86 -24.39 -1.85
CA ASP A 47 -11.37 -23.06 -2.16
C ASP A 47 -12.17 -22.54 -0.95
N ARG A 48 -11.80 -21.37 -0.44
CA ARG A 48 -12.45 -20.79 0.75
C ARG A 48 -13.61 -19.93 0.27
N ASN A 49 -14.82 -20.27 0.70
CA ASN A 49 -16.02 -19.51 0.38
C ASN A 49 -16.32 -18.49 1.49
N VAL A 50 -16.61 -17.25 1.10
CA VAL A 50 -17.06 -16.18 2.00
C VAL A 50 -18.31 -15.50 1.45
N TYR A 51 -19.16 -14.96 2.34
CA TYR A 51 -20.48 -14.45 1.99
C TYR A 51 -20.72 -13.03 2.52
N PRO A 52 -20.02 -12.00 1.99
CA PRO A 52 -20.27 -10.62 2.40
C PRO A 52 -21.60 -10.08 1.87
N SER A 53 -22.14 -9.05 2.52
CA SER A 53 -23.34 -8.35 2.08
C SER A 53 -22.98 -7.07 1.31
N ALA A 54 -23.74 -6.76 0.26
CA ALA A 54 -23.58 -5.52 -0.50
C ALA A 54 -23.74 -4.28 0.40
N GLY A 55 -22.89 -3.28 0.21
CA GLY A 55 -22.90 -2.04 0.99
C GLY A 55 -22.38 -2.15 2.42
N VAL A 56 -21.86 -3.31 2.84
CA VAL A 56 -21.19 -3.49 4.14
C VAL A 56 -19.70 -3.74 3.91
N LEU A 57 -18.85 -3.22 4.81
CA LEU A 57 -17.42 -3.44 4.76
C LEU A 57 -17.10 -4.94 4.90
N PHE A 58 -16.52 -5.50 3.86
CA PHE A 58 -15.89 -6.81 3.86
C PHE A 58 -14.44 -6.69 4.35
N VAL A 59 -14.02 -7.59 5.23
CA VAL A 59 -12.64 -7.71 5.71
C VAL A 59 -12.27 -9.19 5.76
N HIS A 60 -11.14 -9.55 5.17
CA HIS A 60 -10.60 -10.91 5.17
C HIS A 60 -9.08 -10.88 5.40
N VAL A 61 -8.65 -11.56 6.46
CA VAL A 61 -7.23 -11.62 6.86
C VAL A 61 -6.55 -12.79 6.15
N LEU A 62 -5.41 -12.49 5.54
CA LEU A 62 -4.47 -13.45 4.97
C LEU A 62 -3.42 -13.78 6.03
N GLU A 63 -3.74 -14.78 6.85
CA GLU A 63 -2.90 -15.24 7.96
C GLU A 63 -1.58 -15.81 7.44
N ARG A 64 -0.47 -15.20 7.82
CA ARG A 64 0.86 -15.60 7.35
C ARG A 64 1.21 -17.02 7.79
N GLU A 65 0.85 -17.38 9.02
CA GLU A 65 1.07 -18.71 9.60
C GLU A 65 0.39 -19.81 8.78
N TYR A 66 -0.79 -19.54 8.22
CA TYR A 66 -1.50 -20.48 7.35
C TYR A 66 -0.69 -20.77 6.08
N PHE A 67 -0.29 -19.73 5.35
CA PHE A 67 0.47 -19.89 4.10
C PHE A 67 1.89 -20.41 4.33
N LYS A 68 2.47 -20.18 5.51
CA LYS A 68 3.75 -20.77 5.90
C LYS A 68 3.71 -22.30 5.88
N GLY A 69 2.57 -22.90 6.25
CA GLY A 69 2.36 -24.35 6.21
C GLY A 69 2.20 -24.93 4.79
N GLU A 70 2.02 -24.08 3.78
CA GLU A 70 1.81 -24.50 2.39
C GLU A 70 3.10 -24.55 1.57
N PHE A 71 4.14 -23.80 1.99
CA PHE A 71 5.44 -23.90 1.36
C PHE A 71 6.09 -25.27 1.60
N PRO A 72 6.86 -25.80 0.64
CA PRO A 72 7.67 -26.98 0.85
C PRO A 72 8.58 -26.84 2.08
N PRO A 73 8.80 -27.90 2.85
CA PRO A 73 9.68 -27.84 4.01
C PRO A 73 11.14 -27.67 3.56
N TYR A 74 11.69 -26.45 3.66
CA TYR A 74 13.10 -26.11 3.42
C TYR A 74 13.81 -25.76 4.76
N PRO A 75 15.05 -26.21 5.03
CA PRO A 75 15.26 -27.10 6.18
C PRO A 75 15.86 -26.46 7.45
N LYS A 76 15.28 -26.80 8.61
CA LYS A 76 15.90 -27.50 9.76
C LYS A 76 14.81 -27.84 10.80
N PRO A 77 14.70 -29.09 11.27
CA PRO A 77 13.89 -29.40 12.45
C PRO A 77 14.40 -28.56 13.64
N GLY A 78 13.59 -27.62 14.11
CA GLY A 78 13.93 -26.73 15.23
C GLY A 78 14.22 -25.27 14.87
N GLU A 79 14.20 -24.88 13.59
CA GLU A 79 14.35 -23.47 13.20
C GLU A 79 12.98 -22.80 13.07
N ILE A 80 12.55 -22.09 14.11
CA ILE A 80 11.37 -21.21 14.07
C ILE A 80 11.73 -20.00 13.21
N SER A 81 11.72 -20.18 11.89
CA SER A 81 12.08 -19.09 11.00
C SER A 81 10.88 -18.17 10.77
N ASN A 82 11.03 -16.90 11.13
CA ASN A 82 10.02 -15.87 10.88
C ASN A 82 10.17 -15.40 9.43
N ASP A 83 9.61 -16.16 8.49
CA ASP A 83 9.83 -15.91 7.07
C ASP A 83 9.08 -14.67 6.59
N PRO A 84 9.75 -13.80 5.81
CA PRO A 84 9.11 -12.68 5.15
C PRO A 84 8.23 -13.19 4.00
N ILE A 85 6.92 -13.06 4.15
CA ILE A 85 5.91 -13.51 3.18
C ILE A 85 5.14 -12.29 2.68
N THR A 86 5.00 -12.17 1.36
CA THR A 86 4.18 -11.14 0.72
C THR A 86 3.07 -11.78 -0.10
N PHE A 87 1.92 -11.13 -0.17
CA PHE A 87 0.78 -11.62 -0.93
C PHE A 87 0.57 -10.79 -2.19
N ASN A 88 0.24 -11.46 -3.28
CA ASN A 88 -0.40 -10.86 -4.43
C ASN A 88 -1.84 -11.37 -4.51
N THR A 89 -2.78 -10.48 -4.80
CA THR A 89 -4.21 -10.80 -4.81
C THR A 89 -4.83 -10.19 -6.05
N ASN A 90 -5.32 -11.04 -6.96
CA ASN A 90 -5.83 -10.62 -8.25
C ASN A 90 -7.19 -11.28 -8.52
N LEU A 91 -8.03 -10.64 -9.33
CA LEU A 91 -9.21 -11.32 -9.86
C LEU A 91 -8.76 -12.46 -10.77
N MET A 92 -9.40 -13.63 -10.65
CA MET A 92 -9.05 -14.80 -11.45
C MET A 92 -9.08 -14.46 -12.96
N GLY A 93 -7.95 -14.65 -13.64
CA GLY A 93 -7.78 -14.33 -15.07
C GLY A 93 -7.33 -12.91 -15.37
N TYR A 94 -7.25 -12.02 -14.38
CA TYR A 94 -6.88 -10.61 -14.56
C TYR A 94 -5.69 -10.22 -13.68
N PRO A 95 -4.89 -9.22 -14.08
CA PRO A 95 -3.78 -8.71 -13.27
C PRO A 95 -4.26 -7.83 -12.10
N ASP A 96 -5.46 -7.28 -12.19
CA ASP A 96 -6.02 -6.32 -11.24
C ASP A 96 -7.04 -6.97 -10.30
N ARG A 97 -7.32 -6.29 -9.19
CA ARG A 97 -8.43 -6.62 -8.28
C ARG A 97 -9.74 -5.97 -8.78
N PRO A 98 -10.90 -6.48 -8.36
CA PRO A 98 -12.15 -5.73 -8.51
C PRO A 98 -12.04 -4.35 -7.89
N GLY A 99 -12.58 -3.32 -8.54
CA GLY A 99 -12.43 -1.92 -8.09
C GLY A 99 -12.95 -1.62 -6.68
N TRP A 100 -13.82 -2.49 -6.12
CA TRP A 100 -14.32 -2.37 -4.75
C TRP A 100 -13.38 -2.98 -3.69
N LEU A 101 -12.45 -3.85 -4.08
CA LEU A 101 -11.60 -4.64 -3.19
C LEU A 101 -10.16 -4.10 -3.16
N ARG A 102 -9.64 -3.86 -1.96
CA ARG A 102 -8.30 -3.36 -1.69
C ARG A 102 -7.49 -4.37 -0.88
N TYR A 103 -6.18 -4.25 -0.99
CA TYR A 103 -5.22 -5.06 -0.26
C TYR A 103 -4.25 -4.14 0.49
N ILE A 104 -3.96 -4.47 1.74
CA ILE A 104 -2.92 -3.80 2.53
C ILE A 104 -2.09 -4.83 3.27
N GLN A 105 -0.77 -4.59 3.31
CA GLN A 105 0.17 -5.31 4.15
C GLN A 105 1.31 -4.36 4.49
N ARG A 106 1.52 -4.10 5.77
CA ARG A 106 2.51 -3.10 6.21
C ARG A 106 3.95 -3.60 6.09
N THR A 107 4.17 -4.86 6.46
CA THR A 107 5.49 -5.50 6.38
C THR A 107 5.37 -6.92 5.86
N PRO A 108 6.43 -7.51 5.28
CA PRO A 108 6.44 -8.93 4.94
C PRO A 108 6.29 -9.88 6.16
N TYR A 109 6.35 -9.36 7.38
CA TYR A 109 6.21 -10.14 8.61
C TYR A 109 4.82 -10.01 9.24
N SER A 110 3.98 -9.12 8.71
CA SER A 110 2.59 -8.94 9.15
C SER A 110 1.65 -9.66 8.20
N ASP A 111 0.47 -10.00 8.70
CA ASP A 111 -0.62 -10.53 7.89
C ASP A 111 -1.03 -9.52 6.80
N GLY A 112 -1.56 -10.06 5.70
CA GLY A 112 -2.21 -9.26 4.67
C GLY A 112 -3.69 -9.09 5.00
N VAL A 113 -4.30 -7.99 4.58
CA VAL A 113 -5.74 -7.79 4.75
C VAL A 113 -6.37 -7.39 3.42
N LEU A 114 -7.36 -8.17 3.00
CA LEU A 114 -8.27 -7.84 1.91
C LEU A 114 -9.49 -7.14 2.49
N TYR A 115 -9.81 -5.95 2.02
CA TYR A 115 -10.95 -5.19 2.53
C TYR A 115 -11.60 -4.34 1.44
N GLY A 116 -12.88 -4.07 1.58
CA GLY A 116 -13.63 -3.32 0.57
C GLY A 116 -15.13 -3.39 0.78
N SER A 117 -15.87 -2.72 -0.10
CA SER A 117 -17.32 -2.59 0.03
C SER A 117 -17.97 -2.99 -1.28
N PRO A 118 -18.49 -4.22 -1.41
CA PRO A 118 -19.14 -4.66 -2.64
C PRO A 118 -20.40 -3.83 -2.91
N THR A 119 -20.68 -3.53 -4.18
CA THR A 119 -21.87 -2.77 -4.59
C THR A 119 -23.04 -3.69 -4.92
N ALA A 120 -24.24 -3.12 -5.09
CA ALA A 120 -25.42 -3.87 -5.49
C ALA A 120 -25.24 -4.58 -6.86
N GLU A 121 -24.41 -4.02 -7.74
CA GLU A 121 -24.11 -4.61 -9.07
C GLU A 121 -23.31 -5.92 -9.00
N ASN A 122 -22.64 -6.14 -7.87
CA ASN A 122 -21.82 -7.32 -7.62
C ASN A 122 -22.64 -8.47 -7.01
N VAL A 123 -23.90 -8.24 -6.63
CA VAL A 123 -24.77 -9.26 -6.01
C VAL A 123 -25.02 -10.42 -6.98
N GLY A 124 -24.95 -11.65 -6.46
CA GLY A 124 -25.23 -12.87 -7.23
C GLY A 124 -24.14 -13.27 -8.23
N LYS A 125 -23.05 -12.50 -8.35
CA LYS A 125 -21.88 -12.83 -9.17
C LYS A 125 -20.73 -13.30 -8.27
N PRO A 126 -20.33 -14.59 -8.31
CA PRO A 126 -19.21 -15.06 -7.52
C PRO A 126 -17.92 -14.40 -8.02
N THR A 127 -17.22 -13.71 -7.13
CA THR A 127 -15.92 -13.08 -7.43
C THR A 127 -14.81 -13.98 -6.91
N ILE A 128 -13.97 -14.50 -7.81
CA ILE A 128 -12.88 -15.42 -7.45
C ILE A 128 -11.57 -14.65 -7.40
N ILE A 129 -10.94 -14.56 -6.24
CA ILE A 129 -9.65 -13.89 -6.04
C ILE A 129 -8.55 -14.96 -5.93
N GLU A 130 -7.58 -14.91 -6.85
CA GLU A 130 -6.36 -15.71 -6.76
C GLU A 130 -5.39 -15.03 -5.79
N ILE A 131 -5.08 -15.71 -4.69
CA ILE A 131 -4.14 -15.28 -3.66
C ILE A 131 -2.84 -16.05 -3.86
N THR A 132 -1.78 -15.35 -4.24
CA THR A 132 -0.43 -15.91 -4.35
C THR A 132 0.42 -15.41 -3.19
N ALA A 133 0.74 -16.30 -2.25
CA ALA A 133 1.73 -16.02 -1.21
C ALA A 133 3.13 -16.32 -1.74
N TYR A 134 4.07 -15.43 -1.47
CA TYR A 134 5.46 -15.52 -1.92
C TYR A 134 6.39 -15.38 -0.72
N ASN A 135 7.20 -16.41 -0.48
CA ASN A 135 8.25 -16.38 0.51
C ASN A 135 9.47 -15.64 -0.06
N ARG A 136 9.77 -14.44 0.47
CA ARG A 136 10.88 -13.61 -0.02
C ARG A 136 12.26 -14.18 0.29
N ARG A 137 12.35 -15.20 1.16
CA ARG A 137 13.60 -15.87 1.53
C ARG A 137 13.85 -17.10 0.67
N THR A 138 12.86 -17.98 0.51
CA THR A 138 13.01 -19.24 -0.23
C THR A 138 12.60 -19.13 -1.70
N PHE A 139 11.96 -18.03 -2.11
CA PHE A 139 11.37 -17.82 -3.44
C PHE A 139 10.20 -18.75 -3.77
N GLU A 140 9.73 -19.53 -2.80
CA GLU A 140 8.60 -20.44 -2.98
C GLU A 140 7.28 -19.67 -3.03
N THR A 141 6.32 -20.23 -3.78
CA THR A 141 4.98 -19.67 -3.93
C THR A 141 3.92 -20.69 -3.56
N ALA A 142 2.85 -20.20 -2.94
CA ALA A 142 1.64 -20.97 -2.64
C ALA A 142 0.45 -20.19 -3.19
N ARG A 143 -0.53 -20.87 -3.79
CA ARG A 143 -1.68 -20.25 -4.46
C ARG A 143 -2.98 -20.77 -3.89
N HIS A 144 -3.89 -19.87 -3.54
CA HIS A 144 -5.22 -20.23 -3.04
C HIS A 144 -6.29 -19.39 -3.72
N ASN A 145 -7.45 -19.97 -3.97
CA ASN A 145 -8.60 -19.23 -4.46
C ASN A 145 -9.53 -18.88 -3.29
N LEU A 146 -9.92 -17.61 -3.23
CA LEU A 146 -10.96 -17.09 -2.36
C LEU A 146 -12.20 -16.80 -3.20
N ILE A 147 -13.29 -17.51 -2.93
CA ILE A 147 -14.56 -17.32 -3.62
C ILE A 147 -15.45 -16.41 -2.77
N ILE A 148 -15.74 -15.22 -3.29
CA ILE A 148 -16.55 -14.21 -2.62
C ILE A 148 -17.95 -14.19 -3.23
N ASN A 149 -18.94 -14.61 -2.44
CA ASN A 149 -20.34 -14.70 -2.83
C ASN A 149 -21.14 -13.55 -2.21
N ILE A 150 -21.39 -12.50 -2.98
CA ILE A 150 -21.99 -11.27 -2.46
C ILE A 150 -23.50 -11.43 -2.32
N MET A 151 -24.00 -11.26 -1.09
CA MET A 151 -25.41 -11.32 -0.72
C MET A 151 -26.08 -9.95 -0.87
N SER A 152 -27.37 -9.95 -1.20
CA SER A 152 -28.18 -8.73 -1.17
C SER A 152 -28.34 -8.22 0.26
N ALA A 153 -28.35 -6.90 0.43
CA ALA A 153 -28.63 -6.21 1.70
C ALA A 153 -29.90 -5.35 1.61
N GLU A 154 -30.74 -5.54 0.60
CA GLU A 154 -31.96 -4.75 0.36
C GLU A 154 -32.95 -4.82 1.53
N ASP A 155 -33.02 -5.95 2.23
CA ASP A 155 -33.87 -6.14 3.40
C ASP A 155 -33.41 -5.34 4.64
N PHE A 156 -32.19 -4.81 4.61
CA PHE A 156 -31.52 -4.15 5.74
C PHE A 156 -30.86 -2.83 5.31
N PRO A 157 -31.62 -1.85 4.77
CA PRO A 157 -31.02 -0.62 4.25
C PRO A 157 -30.42 0.23 5.38
N LEU A 158 -29.26 0.82 5.10
CA LEU A 158 -28.56 1.77 5.98
C LEU A 158 -28.52 3.15 5.30
N PRO A 159 -29.66 3.88 5.25
CA PRO A 159 -29.79 5.11 4.48
C PRO A 159 -29.05 6.30 5.09
N TYR A 160 -28.81 6.31 6.40
CA TYR A 160 -28.08 7.38 7.07
C TYR A 160 -26.62 6.97 7.20
N GLN A 161 -25.71 7.72 6.59
CA GLN A 161 -24.28 7.41 6.57
C GLN A 161 -23.49 8.57 7.17
N ALA A 162 -22.64 8.27 8.14
CA ALA A 162 -21.72 9.21 8.75
C ALA A 162 -20.28 8.78 8.45
N GLU A 163 -19.48 9.68 7.90
CA GLU A 163 -18.07 9.45 7.63
C GLU A 163 -17.21 10.17 8.66
N PHE A 164 -16.42 9.41 9.43
CA PHE A 164 -15.54 9.90 10.48
C PHE A 164 -14.09 9.91 10.00
N PHE A 165 -13.37 11.00 10.25
CA PHE A 165 -11.92 11.04 10.04
C PHE A 165 -11.19 10.84 11.37
N ILE A 166 -10.42 9.76 11.50
CA ILE A 166 -9.68 9.40 12.71
C ILE A 166 -8.20 9.66 12.46
N LYS A 167 -7.60 10.58 13.23
CA LYS A 167 -6.23 11.05 13.01
C LYS A 167 -5.15 10.11 13.55
N ASN A 168 -5.45 9.36 14.61
CA ASN A 168 -4.49 8.54 15.34
C ASN A 168 -4.48 7.06 14.96
N MET A 169 -5.02 6.69 13.79
CA MET A 169 -5.11 5.31 13.31
C MET A 169 -4.66 5.19 11.86
N ASN A 170 -4.09 4.04 11.52
CA ASN A 170 -3.88 3.62 10.13
C ASN A 170 -4.98 2.62 9.72
N VAL A 171 -5.07 2.32 8.43
CA VAL A 171 -6.06 1.39 7.89
C VAL A 171 -5.90 -0.02 8.47
N GLU A 172 -4.69 -0.55 8.52
CA GLU A 172 -4.41 -1.89 9.05
C GLU A 172 -4.75 -2.04 10.53
N GLU A 173 -4.54 -0.97 11.31
CA GLU A 173 -4.84 -0.93 12.75
C GLU A 173 -6.36 -0.83 12.97
N MET A 174 -7.05 -0.03 12.15
CA MET A 174 -8.50 0.14 12.20
C MET A 174 -9.26 -1.11 11.72
N LEU A 175 -8.69 -1.90 10.80
CA LEU A 175 -9.29 -3.13 10.28
C LEU A 175 -9.21 -4.32 11.26
N ALA A 176 -8.44 -4.21 12.33
CA ALA A 176 -8.43 -5.21 13.39
C ALA A 176 -9.83 -5.34 14.00
N SER A 177 -10.32 -6.57 14.15
CA SER A 177 -11.69 -6.87 14.59
C SER A 177 -12.05 -6.23 15.93
N GLU A 178 -11.12 -6.25 16.89
CA GLU A 178 -11.26 -5.62 18.21
C GLU A 178 -11.40 -4.09 18.09
N VAL A 179 -10.50 -3.44 17.34
CA VAL A 179 -10.48 -1.98 17.18
C VAL A 179 -11.70 -1.48 16.41
N LEU A 180 -12.08 -2.16 15.33
CA LEU A 180 -13.27 -1.84 14.56
C LEU A 180 -14.54 -2.03 15.42
N GLY A 181 -14.59 -3.11 16.20
CA GLY A 181 -15.68 -3.40 17.14
C GLY A 181 -15.82 -2.31 18.21
N ASP A 182 -14.71 -1.91 18.83
CA ASP A 182 -14.69 -0.83 19.83
C ASP A 182 -15.16 0.50 19.24
N PHE A 183 -14.72 0.83 18.02
CA PHE A 183 -15.15 2.04 17.32
C PHE A 183 -16.65 2.00 17.02
N LEU A 184 -17.16 0.91 16.44
CA LEU A 184 -18.58 0.74 16.16
C LEU A 184 -19.42 0.76 17.45
N GLY A 185 -18.88 0.23 18.55
CA GLY A 185 -19.49 0.31 19.88
C GLY A 185 -19.59 1.76 20.38
N ALA A 186 -18.53 2.56 20.22
CA ALA A 186 -18.55 3.99 20.56
C ALA A 186 -19.56 4.77 19.70
N VAL A 187 -19.61 4.50 18.39
CA VAL A 187 -20.61 5.10 17.49
C VAL A 187 -22.02 4.69 17.88
N LYS A 188 -22.26 3.41 18.17
CA LYS A 188 -23.56 2.89 18.61
C LYS A 188 -24.03 3.57 19.90
N ASN A 189 -23.13 3.82 20.85
CA ASN A 189 -23.46 4.50 22.10
C ASN A 189 -23.90 5.96 21.90
N VAL A 190 -23.41 6.63 20.85
CA VAL A 190 -23.71 8.05 20.55
C VAL A 190 -24.90 8.21 19.60
N TRP A 191 -25.03 7.32 18.62
CA TRP A 191 -26.07 7.37 17.60
C TRP A 191 -27.35 6.63 18.05
N GLN A 192 -27.22 5.56 18.83
CA GLN A 192 -28.32 4.71 19.31
C GLN A 192 -29.21 4.08 18.22
N PRO A 193 -28.64 3.49 17.16
CA PRO A 193 -29.42 2.75 16.14
C PRO A 193 -29.81 1.35 16.61
N GLU A 194 -30.80 0.77 15.94
CA GLU A 194 -31.07 -0.67 16.05
C GLU A 194 -30.02 -1.44 15.25
N ARG A 195 -29.66 -0.96 14.04
CA ARG A 195 -28.66 -1.57 13.15
C ARG A 195 -27.57 -0.57 12.75
N LEU A 196 -26.32 -0.98 12.91
CA LEU A 196 -25.14 -0.18 12.57
C LEU A 196 -24.08 -1.07 11.94
N ASN A 197 -23.52 -0.67 10.80
CA ASN A 197 -22.37 -1.35 10.20
C ASN A 197 -21.38 -0.36 9.61
N ALA A 198 -20.10 -0.75 9.59
CA ALA A 198 -19.11 -0.07 8.76
C ALA A 198 -19.45 -0.29 7.28
N ILE A 199 -19.51 0.78 6.51
CA ILE A 199 -19.80 0.77 5.07
C ILE A 199 -18.50 0.72 4.30
N ASN A 200 -17.54 1.59 4.61
CA ASN A 200 -16.28 1.71 3.89
C ASN A 200 -15.17 2.24 4.80
N ILE A 201 -13.93 1.86 4.53
CA ILE A 201 -12.73 2.37 5.18
C ILE A 201 -11.74 2.80 4.09
N THR A 202 -11.21 4.02 4.18
CA THR A 202 -10.29 4.58 3.19
C THR A 202 -9.12 5.26 3.87
N SER A 203 -7.91 5.09 3.34
CA SER A 203 -6.73 5.81 3.86
C SER A 203 -6.88 7.30 3.58
N ALA A 204 -6.35 8.15 4.47
CA ALA A 204 -6.21 9.57 4.18
C ALA A 204 -5.36 9.83 2.93
N LEU A 205 -4.40 8.95 2.64
CA LEU A 205 -3.49 9.05 1.50
C LEU A 205 -4.24 8.92 0.17
N ASP A 206 -5.21 7.99 0.09
CA ASP A 206 -6.02 7.76 -1.10
C ASP A 206 -6.89 8.98 -1.48
N ARG A 207 -7.07 9.93 -0.56
CA ARG A 207 -7.84 11.17 -0.77
C ARG A 207 -6.96 12.40 -1.01
N GLY A 208 -5.71 12.20 -1.42
CA GLY A 208 -4.75 13.28 -1.64
C GLY A 208 -4.10 13.79 -0.35
N GLY A 209 -4.15 13.00 0.73
CA GLY A 209 -3.33 13.23 1.91
C GLY A 209 -1.85 13.11 1.58
N ARG A 210 -1.01 13.90 2.27
CA ARG A 210 0.44 13.76 2.15
C ARG A 210 0.88 12.52 2.91
N VAL A 211 1.77 11.72 2.32
CA VAL A 211 2.45 10.63 3.03
C VAL A 211 3.18 11.24 4.22
N PRO A 212 2.80 10.91 5.47
CA PRO A 212 3.48 11.45 6.63
C PRO A 212 4.93 10.99 6.60
N LEU A 213 5.83 11.85 7.06
CA LEU A 213 7.21 11.41 7.31
C LEU A 213 7.16 10.26 8.32
N PRO A 214 8.02 9.24 8.18
CA PRO A 214 8.08 8.10 9.10
C PRO A 214 8.69 8.52 10.45
N ILE A 215 7.96 9.37 11.16
CA ILE A 215 8.24 9.85 12.51
C ILE A 215 7.37 9.02 13.44
N ASN A 216 7.97 8.52 14.52
CA ASN A 216 7.28 7.70 15.50
C ASN A 216 6.00 8.40 16.00
N ASN A 217 4.90 7.64 16.07
CA ASN A 217 3.56 8.06 16.51
C ASN A 217 2.75 8.98 15.59
N LEU A 218 3.26 9.36 14.41
CA LEU A 218 2.44 10.00 13.38
C LEU A 218 1.79 8.93 12.50
N LYS A 219 0.46 8.94 12.47
CA LYS A 219 -0.37 8.02 11.68
C LYS A 219 -0.88 8.76 10.44
N GLU A 220 -1.21 8.00 9.40
CA GLU A 220 -1.74 8.54 8.15
C GLU A 220 -3.14 9.14 8.34
N GLY A 221 -3.91 8.53 9.25
CA GLY A 221 -5.32 8.82 9.44
C GLY A 221 -6.20 7.99 8.52
N VAL A 222 -7.42 7.73 8.97
CA VAL A 222 -8.36 6.86 8.28
C VAL A 222 -9.74 7.48 8.24
N TYR A 223 -10.40 7.36 7.10
CA TYR A 223 -11.82 7.67 6.94
C TYR A 223 -12.63 6.41 7.14
N VAL A 224 -13.55 6.42 8.11
CA VAL A 224 -14.44 5.31 8.40
C VAL A 224 -15.87 5.77 8.17
N MET A 225 -16.51 5.20 7.16
CA MET A 225 -17.91 5.44 6.85
C MET A 225 -18.76 4.41 7.56
N VAL A 226 -19.73 4.86 8.34
CA VAL A 226 -20.64 4.02 9.12
C VAL A 226 -22.07 4.32 8.70
N GLY A 227 -22.85 3.27 8.49
CA GLY A 227 -24.25 3.35 8.10
C GLY A 227 -25.16 2.90 9.23
N ALA A 228 -26.28 3.60 9.39
CA ALA A 228 -27.32 3.30 10.34
C ALA A 228 -28.71 3.31 9.69
N ASP A 229 -29.65 2.64 10.34
CA ASP A 229 -31.07 2.62 9.99
C ASP A 229 -31.85 3.81 10.55
N VAL A 230 -31.34 4.49 11.60
CA VAL A 230 -31.99 5.65 12.22
C VAL A 230 -31.31 6.98 11.85
N PRO A 231 -32.06 8.11 11.87
CA PRO A 231 -31.49 9.44 11.66
C PRO A 231 -30.38 9.79 12.66
N PHE A 232 -29.53 10.76 12.29
CA PHE A 232 -28.42 11.22 13.12
C PHE A 232 -28.90 11.74 14.49
N SER A 233 -28.18 11.36 15.55
CA SER A 233 -28.45 11.85 16.90
C SER A 233 -28.20 13.36 17.02
N SER A 234 -28.77 13.98 18.05
CA SER A 234 -28.60 15.42 18.30
C SER A 234 -27.13 15.82 18.39
N CYS A 235 -26.27 14.97 18.98
CA CYS A 235 -24.84 15.26 19.05
C CYS A 235 -24.17 15.26 17.66
N LEU A 236 -24.42 14.24 16.83
CA LEU A 236 -23.79 14.19 15.50
C LEU A 236 -24.18 15.41 14.66
N ARG A 237 -25.42 15.88 14.81
CA ARG A 237 -25.91 17.10 14.16
C ARG A 237 -25.27 18.40 14.66
N GLU A 238 -24.57 18.40 15.80
CA GLU A 238 -23.84 19.58 16.28
C GLU A 238 -22.71 20.00 15.31
N VAL A 239 -22.24 19.10 14.47
CA VAL A 239 -21.26 19.40 13.42
C VAL A 239 -21.86 20.37 12.38
N GLU A 240 -23.14 20.23 12.07
CA GLU A 240 -23.84 21.09 11.10
C GLU A 240 -24.17 22.48 11.70
N ASN A 241 -23.90 22.72 12.98
CA ASN A 241 -24.14 24.00 13.63
C ASN A 241 -23.23 25.09 13.02
N PRO A 242 -23.78 26.25 12.58
CA PRO A 242 -23.00 27.35 12.03
C PRO A 242 -21.83 27.82 12.92
N GLN A 243 -22.00 27.77 14.25
CA GLN A 243 -20.92 28.13 15.17
C GLN A 243 -19.73 27.17 15.08
N ASN A 244 -20.00 25.86 15.01
CA ASN A 244 -18.95 24.86 14.88
C ASN A 244 -18.28 24.90 13.50
N GLN A 245 -19.07 25.15 12.44
CA GLN A 245 -18.53 25.37 11.09
C GLN A 245 -17.59 26.58 11.03
N LEU A 246 -17.96 27.69 11.69
CA LEU A 246 -17.11 28.86 11.78
C LEU A 246 -15.80 28.55 12.51
N ARG A 247 -15.87 27.83 13.64
CA ARG A 247 -14.66 27.41 14.39
C ARG A 247 -13.75 26.54 13.53
N CYS A 248 -14.31 25.61 12.76
CA CYS A 248 -13.55 24.81 11.80
C CYS A 248 -12.88 25.66 10.71
N SER A 249 -13.56 26.69 10.19
CA SER A 249 -12.98 27.62 9.21
C SER A 249 -11.83 28.46 9.78
N GLN A 250 -11.80 28.64 11.09
CA GLN A 250 -10.76 29.36 11.85
C GLN A 250 -9.68 28.42 12.40
N GLU A 251 -9.66 27.16 11.96
CA GLU A 251 -8.75 26.11 12.46
C GLU A 251 -8.84 25.88 13.99
N MET A 252 -9.99 26.20 14.58
CA MET A 252 -10.28 25.96 16.00
C MET A 252 -11.09 24.68 16.18
N GLU A 253 -10.77 23.88 17.21
CA GLU A 253 -11.53 22.66 17.53
C GLU A 253 -12.99 22.97 17.85
N PRO A 254 -14.00 22.38 17.19
CA PRO A 254 -15.42 22.64 17.44
C PRO A 254 -15.87 22.13 18.84
N VAL A 255 -16.98 22.66 19.36
CA VAL A 255 -17.55 22.17 20.63
C VAL A 255 -18.56 21.09 20.28
N ILE A 256 -18.18 19.83 20.52
CA ILE A 256 -19.04 18.67 20.30
C ILE A 256 -19.24 17.93 21.63
N THR A 257 -20.50 17.71 22.03
CA THR A 257 -20.85 17.17 23.35
C THR A 257 -20.42 15.71 23.52
N CYS A 258 -20.51 14.91 22.46
CA CYS A 258 -20.18 13.48 22.46
C CYS A 258 -18.72 13.16 22.13
N ASP A 259 -17.87 14.15 21.81
CA ASP A 259 -16.46 13.93 21.49
C ASP A 259 -15.70 13.19 22.62
N LYS A 260 -16.05 13.47 23.88
CA LYS A 260 -15.50 12.79 25.06
C LYS A 260 -15.73 11.27 25.06
N LYS A 261 -16.72 10.76 24.33
CA LYS A 261 -17.01 9.32 24.22
C LYS A 261 -16.02 8.61 23.29
N PHE A 262 -15.35 9.34 22.40
CA PHE A 262 -14.41 8.79 21.43
C PHE A 262 -12.95 9.02 21.84
N ARG A 263 -12.64 10.17 22.45
CA ARG A 263 -11.26 10.60 22.77
C ARG A 263 -10.42 9.66 23.62
N THR A 264 -11.01 8.65 24.26
CA THR A 264 -10.25 7.64 25.01
C THR A 264 -9.37 6.78 24.10
N GLN A 265 -9.80 6.52 22.87
CA GLN A 265 -9.11 5.66 21.91
C GLN A 265 -9.02 6.26 20.50
N PHE A 266 -9.98 7.10 20.10
CA PHE A 266 -10.11 7.61 18.73
C PHE A 266 -10.08 9.15 18.71
N TYR A 267 -9.12 9.71 17.99
CA TYR A 267 -8.97 11.16 17.81
C TYR A 267 -9.67 11.58 16.52
N ILE A 268 -10.96 11.88 16.66
CA ILE A 268 -11.83 12.25 15.54
C ILE A 268 -11.61 13.72 15.18
N ASP A 269 -11.46 13.99 13.88
CA ASP A 269 -11.54 15.33 13.34
C ASP A 269 -12.98 15.70 12.97
N TRP A 270 -13.65 16.36 13.89
CA TRP A 270 -15.04 16.81 13.72
C TRP A 270 -15.22 17.85 12.62
N CYS A 271 -14.16 18.49 12.14
CA CYS A 271 -14.25 19.41 11.01
C CYS A 271 -14.29 18.69 9.65
N LYS A 272 -13.96 17.40 9.63
CA LYS A 272 -13.93 16.55 8.42
C LYS A 272 -14.99 15.46 8.42
N ILE A 273 -15.93 15.51 9.36
CA ILE A 273 -17.04 14.55 9.40
C ILE A 273 -18.11 14.93 8.37
N SER A 274 -18.67 13.94 7.69
CA SER A 274 -19.71 14.14 6.69
C SER A 274 -20.94 13.30 7.04
N LEU A 275 -22.11 13.93 7.06
CA LEU A 275 -23.40 13.29 7.31
C LEU A 275 -24.20 13.27 6.02
N VAL A 276 -24.57 12.07 5.56
CA VAL A 276 -25.30 11.85 4.31
C VAL A 276 -26.59 11.09 4.59
N ASP A 277 -27.71 11.73 4.25
CA ASP A 277 -29.03 11.11 4.28
C ASP A 277 -29.42 10.69 2.85
N LYS A 278 -29.28 9.39 2.55
CA LYS A 278 -29.61 8.84 1.23
C LYS A 278 -31.10 8.87 0.91
N THR A 279 -31.98 9.05 1.89
CA THR A 279 -33.44 9.14 1.63
C THR A 279 -33.84 10.46 0.97
N LYS A 280 -33.09 11.54 1.25
CA LYS A 280 -33.35 12.88 0.72
C LYS A 280 -32.61 13.16 -0.58
N GLN A 281 -31.56 12.39 -0.86
CA GLN A 281 -30.87 12.43 -2.14
C GLN A 281 -31.65 11.64 -3.19
N VAL A 282 -32.70 12.25 -3.74
CA VAL A 282 -33.13 11.89 -5.10
C VAL A 282 -31.95 12.21 -6.02
N SER A 283 -31.43 11.19 -6.69
CA SER A 283 -30.17 11.20 -7.42
C SER A 283 -30.09 12.30 -8.48
N THR A 284 -29.34 13.36 -8.19
CA THR A 284 -28.63 14.13 -9.23
C THR A 284 -27.15 13.75 -9.27
N TYR A 285 -26.81 12.54 -8.84
CA TYR A 285 -25.55 11.94 -9.26
C TYR A 285 -25.73 11.59 -10.74
N GLN A 286 -25.15 12.40 -11.64
CA GLN A 286 -24.56 11.77 -12.81
C GLN A 286 -23.56 10.78 -12.22
N GLU A 287 -23.96 9.52 -12.19
CA GLU A 287 -23.09 8.41 -11.92
C GLU A 287 -21.90 8.58 -12.86
N VAL A 288 -20.80 9.10 -12.33
CA VAL A 288 -19.52 9.01 -13.02
C VAL A 288 -19.24 7.53 -12.95
N ILE A 289 -19.62 6.81 -14.01
CA ILE A 289 -19.32 5.40 -14.22
C ILE A 289 -17.80 5.32 -14.20
N ARG A 290 -17.27 5.09 -13.00
CA ARG A 290 -15.87 4.80 -12.81
C ARG A 290 -15.77 3.38 -13.32
N GLY A 291 -15.28 3.23 -14.56
CA GLY A 291 -15.15 1.93 -15.22
C GLY A 291 -14.47 0.95 -14.27
N GLU A 292 -14.74 -0.35 -14.44
CA GLU A 292 -14.36 -1.41 -13.48
C GLU A 292 -12.87 -1.41 -13.09
N GLY A 293 -12.03 -0.70 -13.83
CA GLY A 293 -10.58 -0.63 -13.65
C GLY A 293 -9.88 -1.86 -14.19
N ILE A 294 -10.67 -2.81 -14.71
CA ILE A 294 -10.23 -4.07 -15.26
C ILE A 294 -10.14 -3.90 -16.78
N LEU A 295 -8.95 -4.12 -17.31
CA LEU A 295 -8.75 -4.16 -18.76
C LEU A 295 -9.53 -5.35 -19.33
N PRO A 296 -10.42 -5.14 -20.31
CA PRO A 296 -11.11 -6.25 -20.96
C PRO A 296 -10.10 -7.15 -21.68
N ASP A 297 -10.38 -8.46 -21.70
CA ASP A 297 -9.53 -9.55 -22.23
C ASP A 297 -9.21 -9.48 -23.75
N GLY A 298 -9.39 -8.33 -24.40
CA GLY A 298 -9.29 -8.19 -25.84
C GLY A 298 -9.14 -6.77 -26.37
N GLY A 299 -8.43 -5.90 -25.65
CA GLY A 299 -8.05 -4.59 -26.19
C GLY A 299 -6.76 -4.70 -27.01
N GLU A 300 -6.82 -4.42 -28.31
CA GLU A 300 -5.61 -4.16 -29.10
C GLU A 300 -4.97 -2.89 -28.53
N TYR A 301 -3.81 -3.04 -27.87
CA TYR A 301 -3.04 -1.89 -27.40
C TYR A 301 -2.68 -1.06 -28.63
N LYS A 302 -3.37 0.07 -28.79
CA LYS A 302 -3.04 1.09 -29.80
C LYS A 302 -2.17 2.11 -29.09
N PRO A 303 -0.83 1.92 -29.05
CA PRO A 303 0.03 2.98 -28.57
C PRO A 303 -0.26 4.25 -29.38
N PRO A 304 -0.06 5.44 -28.79
CA PRO A 304 0.07 6.65 -29.59
C PRO A 304 1.01 6.35 -30.75
N SER A 305 0.63 6.73 -31.97
CA SER A 305 1.44 6.46 -33.15
C SER A 305 2.89 6.90 -32.92
N ASP A 306 3.87 6.11 -33.37
CA ASP A 306 5.33 6.40 -33.30
C ASP A 306 5.73 7.75 -33.92
N SER A 307 4.77 8.47 -34.52
CA SER A 307 4.88 9.83 -35.02
C SER A 307 4.71 10.92 -33.93
N LEU A 308 4.81 10.60 -32.63
CA LEU A 308 4.94 11.64 -31.62
C LEU A 308 6.27 12.37 -31.85
N LYS A 309 6.19 13.55 -32.48
CA LYS A 309 7.33 14.42 -32.75
C LYS A 309 8.12 14.60 -31.45
N SER A 310 9.34 14.07 -31.40
CA SER A 310 10.23 14.24 -30.27
C SER A 310 10.30 15.73 -29.93
N ARG A 311 10.17 16.08 -28.64
CA ARG A 311 10.32 17.47 -28.21
C ARG A 311 11.76 17.88 -28.53
N ASP A 312 11.95 18.76 -29.51
CA ASP A 312 13.29 19.20 -29.93
C ASP A 312 13.89 20.14 -28.87
N TYR A 313 14.64 19.56 -27.93
CA TYR A 313 15.35 20.29 -26.86
C TYR A 313 16.59 21.07 -27.36
N TYR A 314 16.87 21.04 -28.67
CA TYR A 314 18.05 21.67 -29.25
C TYR A 314 18.07 23.19 -28.99
N THR A 315 16.91 23.84 -29.13
CA THR A 315 16.77 25.28 -28.88
C THR A 315 16.93 25.61 -27.39
N ASP A 316 16.34 24.80 -26.50
CA ASP A 316 16.45 24.97 -25.05
C ASP A 316 17.90 24.77 -24.57
N PHE A 317 18.62 23.82 -25.16
CA PHE A 317 20.04 23.59 -24.91
C PHE A 317 20.91 24.78 -25.36
N LEU A 318 20.66 25.30 -26.56
CA LEU A 318 21.38 26.47 -27.07
C LEU A 318 21.16 27.71 -26.20
N ILE A 319 19.93 27.95 -25.75
CA ILE A 319 19.62 29.09 -24.87
C ILE A 319 20.29 28.92 -23.51
N THR A 320 20.25 27.70 -22.94
CA THR A 320 20.86 27.38 -21.65
C THR A 320 22.38 27.56 -21.66
N LEU A 321 23.05 27.33 -22.80
CA LEU A 321 24.49 27.52 -22.93
C LEU A 321 24.85 28.98 -23.29
N ALA A 322 24.15 29.56 -24.27
CA ALA A 322 24.50 30.87 -24.82
C ALA A 322 24.32 32.01 -23.82
N VAL A 323 23.26 31.97 -23.01
CA VAL A 323 22.96 33.05 -22.05
C VAL A 323 24.03 33.16 -20.96
N PRO A 324 24.42 32.09 -20.24
CA PRO A 324 25.51 32.15 -19.27
C PRO A 324 26.86 32.52 -19.88
N SER A 325 27.18 32.02 -21.09
CA SER A 325 28.42 32.37 -21.78
C SER A 325 28.49 33.85 -22.17
N ALA A 326 27.38 34.43 -22.63
CA ALA A 326 27.31 35.86 -22.95
C ALA A 326 27.49 36.71 -21.68
N VAL A 327 26.84 36.34 -20.57
CA VAL A 327 27.00 37.02 -19.27
C VAL A 327 28.45 36.91 -18.79
N ALA A 328 29.06 35.74 -18.87
CA ALA A 328 30.46 35.54 -18.49
C ALA A 328 31.40 36.42 -19.33
N LEU A 329 31.20 36.51 -20.64
CA LEU A 329 32.01 37.38 -21.51
C LEU A 329 31.90 38.86 -21.13
N VAL A 330 30.69 39.34 -20.83
CA VAL A 330 30.50 40.72 -20.37
C VAL A 330 31.24 40.97 -19.07
N LEU A 331 31.15 40.04 -18.11
CA LEU A 331 31.89 40.14 -16.84
C LEU A 331 33.41 40.14 -17.05
N PHE A 332 33.92 39.32 -17.98
CA PHE A 332 35.35 39.34 -18.34
C PHE A 332 35.79 40.67 -18.94
N LEU A 333 34.99 41.25 -19.83
CA LEU A 333 35.28 42.56 -20.42
C LEU A 333 35.28 43.68 -19.37
N ILE A 334 34.33 43.64 -18.42
CA ILE A 334 34.29 44.59 -17.29
C ILE A 334 35.52 44.42 -16.41
N LEU A 335 35.90 43.18 -16.06
CA LEU A 335 37.10 42.91 -15.28
C LEU A 335 38.37 43.38 -16.01
N ALA A 336 38.48 43.11 -17.31
CA ALA A 336 39.60 43.59 -18.12
C ALA A 336 39.66 45.12 -18.14
N TYR A 337 38.51 45.79 -18.30
CA TYR A 337 38.45 47.26 -18.24
C TYR A 337 38.87 47.81 -16.87
N ILE A 338 38.42 47.22 -15.77
CA ILE A 338 38.83 47.64 -14.42
C ILE A 338 40.34 47.42 -14.22
N MET A 339 40.86 46.24 -14.58
CA MET A 339 42.26 45.86 -14.37
C MET A 339 43.25 46.59 -15.28
N CYS A 340 42.88 46.85 -16.53
CA CYS A 340 43.74 47.49 -17.52
C CYS A 340 43.54 49.01 -17.61
N CYS A 341 42.30 49.52 -17.52
CA CYS A 341 41.98 50.93 -17.76
C CYS A 341 41.75 51.74 -16.48
N ARG A 342 41.41 51.13 -15.33
CA ARG A 342 41.27 51.81 -14.03
C ARG A 342 42.25 51.30 -12.97
N ARG A 343 43.48 50.96 -13.37
CA ARG A 343 44.55 50.58 -12.43
C ARG A 343 45.03 51.80 -11.62
N GLU A 344 44.22 52.24 -10.66
CA GLU A 344 44.59 53.29 -9.72
C GLU A 344 45.79 52.82 -8.87
N GLY A 345 46.90 53.57 -8.94
CA GLY A 345 48.11 53.30 -8.16
C GLY A 345 49.39 53.03 -8.96
N VAL A 346 49.35 53.08 -10.31
CA VAL A 346 50.58 53.03 -11.14
C VAL A 346 51.41 54.31 -11.00
N GLU A 347 50.78 55.49 -11.03
CA GLU A 347 51.48 56.77 -10.85
C GLU A 347 52.11 56.92 -9.45
N LYS A 348 51.42 56.44 -8.40
CA LYS A 348 51.95 56.50 -7.02
C LYS A 348 53.21 55.64 -6.83
N ARG A 349 53.34 54.50 -7.55
CA ARG A 349 54.56 53.68 -7.52
C ARG A 349 55.67 54.25 -8.41
N ASN A 350 55.34 54.81 -9.57
CA ASN A 350 56.33 55.42 -10.46
C ASN A 350 56.97 56.69 -9.88
N MET A 351 56.26 57.43 -9.01
CA MET A 351 56.85 58.56 -8.27
C MET A 351 57.78 58.13 -7.10
N GLN A 352 57.67 56.90 -6.61
CA GLN A 352 58.45 56.40 -5.45
C GLN A 352 59.61 55.46 -5.82
N THR A 353 59.86 55.21 -7.11
CA THR A 353 60.93 54.29 -7.55
C THR A 353 62.02 55.04 -8.31
N PRO A 354 63.29 55.08 -7.84
CA PRO A 354 64.41 55.70 -8.57
C PRO A 354 64.70 55.01 -9.91
N GLU A 355 65.13 55.79 -10.92
CA GLU A 355 65.31 55.37 -12.33
C GLU A 355 66.23 54.14 -12.54
N GLU A 356 67.11 53.81 -11.60
CA GLU A 356 68.07 52.71 -11.77
C GLU A 356 67.44 51.31 -11.76
N GLN A 357 66.25 51.13 -11.19
CA GLN A 357 65.57 49.82 -11.14
C GLN A 357 64.74 49.50 -12.39
N MET A 358 64.54 50.43 -13.34
CA MET A 358 63.77 50.14 -14.56
C MET A 358 64.59 49.48 -15.68
N LYS A 359 65.93 49.38 -15.56
CA LYS A 359 66.81 48.92 -16.65
C LYS A 359 67.30 47.46 -16.58
N ARG A 360 66.85 46.61 -15.65
CA ARG A 360 67.25 45.18 -15.65
C ARG A 360 66.13 44.22 -15.26
N PRO A 361 65.45 43.56 -16.20
CA PRO A 361 64.50 42.51 -15.87
C PRO A 361 64.92 41.09 -16.33
N PHE A 362 66.22 40.75 -16.45
CA PHE A 362 66.60 39.46 -17.08
C PHE A 362 67.59 38.52 -16.36
N ILE A 363 67.93 38.71 -15.07
CA ILE A 363 68.98 37.87 -14.44
C ILE A 363 68.52 37.06 -13.20
N GLN A 364 67.26 37.11 -12.77
CA GLN A 364 66.86 36.50 -11.48
C GLN A 364 65.91 35.30 -11.53
N VAL A 365 65.82 34.57 -12.66
CA VAL A 365 65.00 33.34 -12.73
C VAL A 365 65.84 32.05 -12.91
N PHE A 366 67.15 32.14 -13.17
CA PHE A 366 68.00 30.96 -13.46
C PHE A 366 68.76 30.36 -12.26
N GLN A 367 68.38 30.67 -11.01
CA GLN A 367 69.12 30.20 -9.82
C GLN A 367 68.32 29.35 -8.81
N ASN A 368 67.13 28.88 -9.18
CA ASN A 368 66.34 27.95 -8.33
C ASN A 368 66.03 26.61 -9.03
N LEU A 369 66.94 26.15 -9.88
CA LEU A 369 66.95 24.78 -10.43
C LEU A 369 68.39 24.24 -10.35
N GLN A 370 68.81 23.86 -9.15
CA GLN A 370 69.80 22.80 -8.95
C GLN A 370 69.64 22.18 -7.56
#